data_AF-A0A975CH92-F1
#
_entry.id   AF-A0A975CH92-F1
#
_cell.length_a   1.000
_cell.length_b   1.000
_cell.length_c   1.000
_cell.angle_alpha   90.00
_cell.angle_beta   90.00
_cell.angle_gamma   90.00
#
_symmetry.space_group_name_H-M   'P 1'
#
loop_
_entity.id
_entity.type
_entity.pdbx_description
1 polymer ?
#
loop_
_entity_poly.entity_id
_entity_poly.type
_entity_poly.pdbx_seq_one_letter_code
_entity_poly.pdbx_strand_id
1 'polypeptide(L)'
;MRIRSFFLALTIAFLQVSTSASAAQPDVSMTTVARHYAQLVHANYADTLAAAKEMQVSINAFVDAPSADGLAAAKKTWLAAREFYGQTEAFRFYGGPIDDDKGPEGRLNAWPLDESYVDYVQGKPKSGFINNPKFKITKANLARMNERGGEENVSTGWHAIEFLLWGQDLSETGPGNRSFEDYVDGKTANADRRRQYLRVVTELLIDDLTAMTRAWAPGGKSYGARFVQGGKESVRKIIVGMGSLSRGELAGERMEVALASQDQEDEHSCFSDNTHRDMVANALGIRNVWLGQYQRRDGSTLRGPGVRDLVAAADAPLADKTTAQLDASLKATEAIQAPFDREIIGGKNAPGRQRVQAAVDSLTAQSKLLVDAANAIGIQKLTLVQP
;
A
#
# COMPACT_ATOMS: atom_id res chain seq x y z
N MET A 1 -14.96 82.77 -48.55
CA MET A 1 -15.29 82.82 -47.12
C MET A 1 -15.33 81.40 -46.58
N ARG A 2 -14.22 80.90 -46.02
CA ARG A 2 -14.16 79.57 -45.36
C ARG A 2 -13.54 79.75 -43.98
N ILE A 3 -14.32 79.34 -42.99
CA ILE A 3 -14.08 79.44 -41.56
C ILE A 3 -13.38 78.16 -41.08
N ARG A 4 -12.33 78.35 -40.25
CA ARG A 4 -11.78 77.57 -39.11
C ARG A 4 -12.15 76.08 -39.00
N SER A 5 -11.26 75.20 -38.56
CA SER A 5 -11.00 75.00 -37.12
C SER A 5 -9.78 74.12 -36.82
N PHE A 6 -9.01 74.52 -35.81
CA PHE A 6 -7.96 73.73 -35.15
C PHE A 6 -8.60 72.70 -34.20
N PHE A 7 -8.15 71.44 -34.25
CA PHE A 7 -8.47 70.43 -33.24
C PHE A 7 -7.26 70.21 -32.32
N LEU A 8 -7.50 70.36 -31.01
CA LEU A 8 -6.55 70.12 -29.93
C LEU A 8 -6.66 68.65 -29.51
N ALA A 9 -5.57 67.89 -29.58
CA ALA A 9 -5.52 66.50 -29.14
C ALA A 9 -5.29 66.41 -27.63
N LEU A 10 -6.17 65.72 -26.91
CA LEU A 10 -6.06 65.42 -25.48
C LEU A 10 -5.73 63.93 -25.30
N THR A 11 -4.51 63.63 -24.86
CA THR A 11 -4.05 62.27 -24.55
C THR A 11 -4.40 61.92 -23.11
N ILE A 12 -5.29 60.95 -22.90
CA ILE A 12 -5.63 60.40 -21.58
C ILE A 12 -4.78 59.14 -21.36
N ALA A 13 -3.90 59.16 -20.36
CA ALA A 13 -3.14 58.00 -19.93
C ALA A 13 -3.97 57.16 -18.93
N PHE A 14 -4.29 55.92 -19.28
CA PHE A 14 -4.89 54.95 -18.37
C PHE A 14 -3.81 54.28 -17.53
N LEU A 15 -3.80 54.51 -16.22
CA LEU A 15 -3.03 53.72 -15.26
C LEU A 15 -3.78 52.39 -15.01
N GLN A 16 -3.24 51.28 -15.50
CA GLN A 16 -3.68 49.96 -15.07
C GLN A 16 -3.03 49.63 -13.72
N VAL A 17 -3.85 49.64 -12.66
CA VAL A 17 -3.45 49.11 -11.35
C VAL A 17 -3.64 47.59 -11.38
N SER A 18 -2.54 46.86 -11.56
CA SER A 18 -2.51 45.41 -11.43
C SER A 18 -2.52 45.02 -9.95
N THR A 19 -3.69 44.67 -9.39
CA THR A 19 -3.78 44.06 -8.07
C THR A 19 -3.34 42.61 -8.15
N SER A 20 -2.08 42.34 -7.83
CA SER A 20 -1.58 40.98 -7.58
C SER A 20 -2.27 40.41 -6.34
N ALA A 21 -3.33 39.64 -6.53
CA ALA A 21 -3.90 38.84 -5.45
C ALA A 21 -2.86 37.78 -5.05
N SER A 22 -2.13 38.04 -3.97
CA SER A 22 -1.33 37.00 -3.31
C SER A 22 -2.30 35.92 -2.84
N ALA A 23 -2.26 34.75 -3.47
CA ALA A 23 -2.95 33.58 -2.93
C ALA A 23 -2.38 33.33 -1.53
N ALA A 24 -3.21 33.49 -0.50
CA ALA A 24 -2.80 33.24 0.87
C ALA A 24 -2.21 31.83 0.95
N GLN A 25 -0.97 31.71 1.43
CA GLN A 25 -0.39 30.41 1.74
C GLN A 25 -1.36 29.66 2.67
N PRO A 26 -1.69 28.39 2.40
CA PRO A 26 -2.55 27.64 3.29
C PRO A 26 -1.93 27.63 4.69
N ASP A 27 -2.73 27.95 5.71
CA ASP A 27 -2.29 27.96 7.10
C ASP A 27 -1.81 26.56 7.51
N VAL A 28 -0.50 26.43 7.76
CA VAL A 28 0.14 25.16 8.14
C VAL A 28 -0.02 25.00 9.65
N SER A 29 -0.88 24.06 10.04
CA SER A 29 -1.14 23.70 11.43
C SER A 29 -1.33 22.20 11.56
N MET A 30 -1.21 21.68 12.79
CA MET A 30 -1.43 20.24 13.04
C MET A 30 -2.84 19.80 12.60
N THR A 31 -3.84 20.67 12.73
CA THR A 31 -5.21 20.39 12.29
C THR A 31 -5.34 20.37 10.77
N THR A 32 -4.68 21.28 10.04
CA THR A 32 -4.74 21.28 8.57
C THR A 32 -3.98 20.09 7.98
N VAL A 33 -2.84 19.70 8.56
CA VAL A 33 -2.13 18.46 8.20
C VAL A 33 -2.95 17.21 8.51
N ALA A 34 -3.53 17.09 9.72
CA ALA A 34 -4.37 15.93 10.05
C ALA A 34 -5.61 15.81 9.15
N ARG A 35 -6.21 16.96 8.77
CA ARG A 35 -7.32 17.00 7.80
C ARG A 35 -6.88 16.51 6.44
N HIS A 36 -5.76 17.00 5.93
CA HIS A 36 -5.27 16.60 4.63
C HIS A 36 -4.85 15.13 4.60
N TYR A 37 -4.18 14.65 5.65
CA TYR A 37 -3.88 13.24 5.84
C TYR A 37 -5.15 12.37 5.78
N ALA A 38 -6.20 12.72 6.51
CA ALA A 38 -7.46 11.95 6.46
C ALA A 38 -8.08 11.91 5.04
N GLN A 39 -7.98 13.01 4.28
CA GLN A 39 -8.41 13.05 2.87
C GLN A 39 -7.56 12.15 1.98
N LEU A 40 -6.24 12.13 2.21
CA LEU A 40 -5.28 11.29 1.51
C LEU A 40 -5.54 9.81 1.79
N VAL A 41 -5.71 9.42 3.06
CA VAL A 41 -6.03 8.05 3.46
C VAL A 41 -7.33 7.57 2.81
N HIS A 42 -8.39 8.40 2.89
CA HIS A 42 -9.67 8.09 2.24
C HIS A 42 -9.53 7.94 0.72
N ALA A 43 -8.79 8.85 0.08
CA ALA A 43 -8.54 8.81 -1.36
C ALA A 43 -7.84 7.52 -1.78
N ASN A 44 -6.78 7.15 -1.05
CA ASN A 44 -6.00 5.97 -1.36
C ASN A 44 -6.82 4.69 -1.17
N TYR A 45 -7.52 4.52 -0.04
CA TYR A 45 -8.43 3.37 0.13
C TYR A 45 -9.57 3.34 -0.90
N ALA A 46 -10.07 4.49 -1.34
CA ALA A 46 -11.09 4.53 -2.40
C ALA A 46 -10.55 4.04 -3.74
N ASP A 47 -9.32 4.43 -4.10
CA ASP A 47 -8.66 3.99 -5.33
C ASP A 47 -8.25 2.51 -5.24
N THR A 48 -7.78 2.04 -4.07
CA THR A 48 -7.56 0.62 -3.80
C THR A 48 -8.85 -0.19 -3.96
N LEU A 49 -9.96 0.26 -3.37
CA LEU A 49 -11.25 -0.41 -3.50
C LEU A 49 -11.75 -0.44 -4.96
N ALA A 50 -11.55 0.65 -5.71
CA ALA A 50 -11.91 0.70 -7.12
C ALA A 50 -11.10 -0.29 -7.95
N ALA A 51 -9.77 -0.34 -7.77
CA ALA A 51 -8.91 -1.28 -8.46
C ALA A 51 -9.21 -2.75 -8.06
N ALA A 52 -9.48 -3.01 -6.78
CA ALA A 52 -9.88 -4.33 -6.31
C ALA A 52 -11.23 -4.78 -6.90
N LYS A 53 -12.18 -3.86 -7.15
CA LYS A 53 -13.44 -4.19 -7.85
C LYS A 53 -13.21 -4.56 -9.31
N GLU A 54 -12.25 -3.94 -9.98
CA GLU A 54 -11.84 -4.33 -11.34
C GLU A 54 -11.18 -5.72 -11.36
N MET A 55 -10.37 -6.00 -10.35
CA MET A 55 -9.85 -7.35 -10.11
C MET A 55 -10.97 -8.36 -9.87
N GLN A 56 -11.97 -8.02 -9.05
CA GLN A 56 -13.14 -8.86 -8.82
C GLN A 56 -13.90 -9.17 -10.12
N VAL A 57 -14.07 -8.19 -11.01
CA VAL A 57 -14.69 -8.40 -12.32
C VAL A 57 -13.89 -9.41 -13.15
N SER A 58 -12.56 -9.26 -13.21
CA SER A 58 -11.69 -10.16 -13.98
C SER A 58 -11.65 -11.57 -13.39
N ILE A 59 -11.59 -11.69 -12.06
CA ILE A 59 -11.67 -12.96 -11.34
C ILE A 59 -13.02 -13.64 -11.60
N ASN A 60 -14.13 -12.90 -11.52
CA ASN A 60 -15.46 -13.47 -11.77
C ASN A 60 -15.58 -13.99 -13.21
N ALA A 61 -15.13 -13.21 -14.19
CA ALA A 61 -15.08 -13.64 -15.59
C ALA A 61 -14.22 -14.90 -15.77
N PHE A 62 -13.05 -14.96 -15.13
CA PHE A 62 -12.17 -16.12 -15.17
C PHE A 62 -12.82 -17.37 -14.57
N VAL A 63 -13.41 -17.29 -13.38
CA VAL A 63 -14.00 -18.48 -12.75
C VAL A 63 -15.30 -18.92 -13.44
N ASP A 64 -16.05 -18.00 -14.07
CA ASP A 64 -17.25 -18.37 -14.85
C ASP A 64 -16.87 -19.08 -16.17
N ALA A 65 -15.78 -18.67 -16.81
CA ALA A 65 -15.26 -19.26 -18.05
C ALA A 65 -13.72 -19.42 -18.03
N PRO A 66 -13.21 -20.46 -17.34
CA PRO A 66 -11.77 -20.64 -17.17
C PRO A 66 -11.03 -20.80 -18.49
N SER A 67 -9.99 -19.99 -18.67
CA SER A 67 -9.13 -19.97 -19.84
C SER A 67 -7.76 -19.37 -19.47
N ALA A 68 -6.75 -19.61 -20.30
CA ALA A 68 -5.43 -18.99 -20.13
C ALA A 68 -5.53 -17.46 -20.14
N ASP A 69 -6.29 -16.88 -21.09
CA ASP A 69 -6.51 -15.43 -21.18
C ASP A 69 -7.25 -14.87 -19.95
N GLY A 70 -8.26 -15.60 -19.45
CA GLY A 70 -8.98 -15.22 -18.24
C GLY A 70 -8.08 -15.20 -17.00
N LEU A 71 -7.23 -16.22 -16.83
CA LEU A 71 -6.27 -16.27 -15.73
C LEU A 71 -5.25 -15.13 -15.83
N ALA A 72 -4.72 -14.88 -17.03
CA ALA A 72 -3.80 -13.78 -17.28
C ALA A 72 -4.44 -12.41 -16.97
N ALA A 73 -5.71 -12.21 -17.34
CA ALA A 73 -6.45 -10.99 -17.00
C ALA A 73 -6.61 -10.82 -15.49
N ALA A 74 -6.99 -11.89 -14.76
CA ALA A 74 -7.10 -11.87 -13.30
C ALA A 74 -5.76 -11.51 -12.63
N LYS A 75 -4.67 -12.19 -13.02
CA LYS A 75 -3.30 -11.89 -12.55
C LYS A 75 -2.91 -10.42 -12.78
N LYS A 76 -3.13 -9.91 -13.99
CA LYS A 76 -2.85 -8.51 -14.34
C LYS A 76 -3.61 -7.52 -13.44
N THR A 77 -4.89 -7.76 -13.20
CA THR A 77 -5.69 -6.87 -12.34
C THR A 77 -5.35 -6.98 -10.85
N TRP A 78 -4.87 -8.13 -10.39
CA TRP A 78 -4.33 -8.28 -9.03
C TRP A 78 -3.10 -7.41 -8.85
N LEU A 79 -2.12 -7.52 -9.75
CA LEU A 79 -0.90 -6.69 -9.73
C LEU A 79 -1.24 -5.20 -9.76
N ALA A 80 -2.17 -4.79 -10.64
CA ALA A 80 -2.60 -3.39 -10.73
C ALA A 80 -3.29 -2.88 -9.46
N ALA A 81 -4.09 -3.71 -8.79
CA ALA A 81 -4.73 -3.34 -7.53
C ALA A 81 -3.73 -3.26 -6.36
N ARG A 82 -2.73 -4.14 -6.38
CA ARG A 82 -1.68 -4.21 -5.36
C ARG A 82 -0.85 -2.93 -5.26
N GLU A 83 -0.56 -2.27 -6.38
CA GLU A 83 0.15 -0.98 -6.44
C GLU A 83 -0.53 0.15 -5.63
N PHE A 84 -1.87 0.15 -5.58
CA PHE A 84 -2.60 1.09 -4.74
C PHE A 84 -2.63 0.64 -3.29
N TYR A 85 -2.88 -0.64 -3.04
CA TYR A 85 -2.93 -1.18 -1.67
C TYR A 85 -1.61 -1.02 -0.92
N GLY A 86 -0.46 -1.29 -1.55
CA GLY A 86 0.85 -1.21 -0.90
C GLY A 86 1.16 0.19 -0.35
N GLN A 87 0.67 1.24 -1.02
CA GLN A 87 0.80 2.62 -0.50
C GLN A 87 -0.03 2.86 0.78
N THR A 88 -1.05 2.06 1.06
CA THR A 88 -1.90 2.17 2.26
C THR A 88 -1.25 1.63 3.53
N GLU A 89 -0.16 0.87 3.39
CA GLU A 89 0.61 0.35 4.53
C GLU A 89 1.12 1.48 5.42
N ALA A 90 1.30 2.69 4.88
CA ALA A 90 1.70 3.90 5.62
C ALA A 90 0.63 4.40 6.62
N PHE A 91 -0.54 3.75 6.68
CA PHE A 91 -1.66 4.09 7.55
C PHE A 91 -1.85 3.12 8.73
N ARG A 92 -0.83 2.30 9.01
CA ARG A 92 -0.79 1.32 10.11
C ARG A 92 0.08 1.78 11.29
N PHE A 93 0.18 0.91 12.30
CA PHE A 93 1.05 0.98 13.48
C PHE A 93 0.64 2.01 14.54
N TYR A 94 -0.60 2.49 14.49
CA TYR A 94 -1.10 3.47 15.45
C TYR A 94 -2.49 3.16 16.00
N GLY A 95 -2.98 1.93 15.80
CA GLY A 95 -4.29 1.49 16.28
C GLY A 95 -5.42 2.25 15.60
N GLY A 96 -5.32 2.36 14.28
CA GLY A 96 -6.38 2.88 13.41
C GLY A 96 -7.37 1.79 13.01
N PRO A 97 -8.33 2.09 12.12
CA PRO A 97 -9.34 1.13 11.71
C PRO A 97 -8.79 -0.16 11.08
N ILE A 98 -7.59 -0.11 10.51
CA ILE A 98 -6.97 -1.27 9.86
C ILE A 98 -6.34 -2.22 10.89
N ASP A 99 -5.73 -1.68 11.95
CA ASP A 99 -4.79 -2.35 12.85
C ASP A 99 -5.14 -2.16 14.35
N ASP A 100 -6.37 -1.78 14.68
CA ASP A 100 -6.91 -1.93 16.04
C ASP A 100 -7.27 -3.39 16.34
N ASP A 101 -7.66 -3.71 17.58
CA ASP A 101 -8.03 -5.07 18.01
C ASP A 101 -9.14 -5.74 17.17
N LYS A 102 -9.87 -4.97 16.36
CA LYS A 102 -10.96 -5.43 15.47
C LYS A 102 -10.67 -5.12 14.00
N GLY A 103 -9.48 -4.62 13.70
CA GLY A 103 -9.06 -4.21 12.38
C GLY A 103 -8.89 -5.42 11.45
N PRO A 104 -9.14 -5.25 10.14
CA PRO A 104 -9.05 -6.35 9.18
C PRO A 104 -7.63 -6.63 8.68
N GLU A 105 -6.56 -6.09 9.28
CA GLU A 105 -5.19 -6.23 8.75
C GLU A 105 -4.81 -7.70 8.47
N GLY A 106 -4.88 -8.59 9.46
CA GLY A 106 -4.57 -10.01 9.26
C GLY A 106 -5.49 -10.69 8.23
N ARG A 107 -6.71 -10.17 8.05
CA ARG A 107 -7.63 -10.67 7.01
C ARG A 107 -7.36 -10.10 5.61
N LEU A 108 -6.77 -8.92 5.52
CA LEU A 108 -6.43 -8.25 4.27
C LEU A 108 -5.08 -8.74 3.74
N ASN A 109 -4.08 -8.87 4.60
CA ASN A 109 -2.68 -8.86 4.18
C ASN A 109 -1.73 -9.62 5.12
N ALA A 110 -2.22 -10.60 5.88
CA ALA A 110 -1.34 -11.46 6.66
C ALA A 110 -0.35 -12.21 5.76
N TRP A 111 0.87 -12.37 6.28
CA TRP A 111 1.98 -13.14 5.75
C TRP A 111 2.85 -13.60 6.92
N PRO A 112 3.47 -14.80 6.90
CA PRO A 112 3.51 -15.81 5.82
C PRO A 112 2.19 -16.56 5.60
N LEU A 113 2.08 -17.34 4.52
CA LEU A 113 0.91 -18.16 4.20
C LEU A 113 1.32 -19.63 3.97
N ASP A 114 0.84 -20.55 4.80
CA ASP A 114 0.87 -21.99 4.55
C ASP A 114 -0.11 -22.33 3.43
N GLU A 115 0.40 -22.62 2.24
CA GLU A 115 -0.46 -22.78 1.08
C GLU A 115 -1.24 -24.09 1.13
N SER A 116 -0.75 -25.05 1.92
CA SER A 116 -1.44 -26.29 2.23
C SER A 116 -2.65 -26.08 3.15
N TYR A 117 -2.82 -24.89 3.72
CA TYR A 117 -4.04 -24.46 4.42
C TYR A 117 -5.18 -24.11 3.44
N VAL A 118 -4.84 -23.60 2.25
CA VAL A 118 -5.79 -23.15 1.24
C VAL A 118 -6.11 -24.25 0.23
N ASP A 119 -5.08 -24.80 -0.44
CA ASP A 119 -5.23 -25.77 -1.54
C ASP A 119 -4.15 -26.86 -1.48
N TYR A 120 -4.02 -27.64 -2.55
CA TYR A 120 -2.93 -28.58 -2.73
C TYR A 120 -1.58 -27.86 -2.92
N VAL A 121 -0.52 -28.52 -2.48
CA VAL A 121 0.89 -28.17 -2.77
C VAL A 121 1.64 -29.41 -3.24
N GLN A 122 2.86 -29.25 -3.76
CA GLN A 122 3.70 -30.38 -4.13
C GLN A 122 3.87 -31.34 -2.94
N GLY A 123 3.65 -32.64 -3.16
CA GLY A 123 3.71 -33.66 -2.10
C GLY A 123 2.46 -33.77 -1.21
N LYS A 124 1.53 -32.80 -1.23
CA LYS A 124 0.26 -32.83 -0.47
C LYS A 124 -0.95 -32.58 -1.39
N PRO A 125 -1.29 -33.49 -2.32
CA PRO A 125 -2.34 -33.27 -3.34
C PRO A 125 -3.79 -33.16 -2.79
N LYS A 126 -4.00 -33.36 -1.49
CA LYS A 126 -5.32 -33.36 -0.84
C LYS A 126 -5.41 -32.36 0.33
N SER A 127 -4.43 -31.48 0.50
CA SER A 127 -4.41 -30.48 1.56
C SER A 127 -5.39 -29.34 1.31
N GLY A 128 -5.66 -28.55 2.35
CA GLY A 128 -6.40 -27.31 2.23
C GLY A 128 -7.91 -27.44 2.25
N PHE A 129 -8.57 -26.32 2.53
CA PHE A 129 -10.03 -26.22 2.57
C PHE A 129 -10.70 -26.55 1.22
N ILE A 130 -10.01 -26.27 0.10
CA ILE A 130 -10.51 -26.60 -1.24
C ILE A 130 -10.67 -28.11 -1.40
N ASN A 131 -9.78 -28.93 -0.84
CA ASN A 131 -9.84 -30.38 -0.96
C ASN A 131 -10.62 -31.07 0.17
N ASN A 132 -11.19 -30.29 1.12
CA ASN A 132 -12.02 -30.79 2.22
C ASN A 132 -13.52 -30.61 1.95
N PRO A 133 -14.27 -31.64 1.51
CA PRO A 133 -15.69 -31.52 1.18
C PRO A 133 -16.59 -31.17 2.38
N LYS A 134 -16.12 -31.38 3.62
CA LYS A 134 -16.86 -30.99 4.83
C LYS A 134 -16.77 -29.50 5.13
N PHE A 135 -15.76 -28.82 4.60
CA PHE A 135 -15.59 -27.38 4.78
C PHE A 135 -16.50 -26.62 3.80
N LYS A 136 -17.38 -25.78 4.35
CA LYS A 136 -18.24 -24.90 3.56
C LYS A 136 -17.48 -23.61 3.27
N ILE A 137 -17.19 -23.35 2.01
CA ILE A 137 -16.47 -22.14 1.57
C ILE A 137 -17.46 -20.96 1.59
N THR A 138 -17.41 -20.18 2.67
CA THR A 138 -18.23 -18.97 2.87
C THR A 138 -17.36 -17.89 3.50
N LYS A 139 -17.72 -16.61 3.29
CA LYS A 139 -17.02 -15.46 3.88
C LYS A 139 -16.79 -15.63 5.39
N ALA A 140 -17.84 -15.98 6.13
CA ALA A 140 -17.78 -16.18 7.57
C ALA A 140 -16.90 -17.36 7.99
N ASN A 141 -16.83 -18.42 7.19
CA ASN A 141 -15.97 -19.56 7.49
C ASN A 141 -14.51 -19.26 7.19
N LEU A 142 -14.18 -18.62 6.06
CA LEU A 142 -12.81 -18.21 5.76
C LEU A 142 -12.30 -17.20 6.80
N ALA A 143 -13.06 -16.14 7.07
CA ALA A 143 -12.68 -15.15 8.10
C ALA A 143 -12.44 -15.77 9.48
N ARG A 144 -13.18 -16.82 9.85
CA ARG A 144 -12.99 -17.54 11.13
C ARG A 144 -11.75 -18.45 11.14
N MET A 145 -11.32 -18.93 9.97
CA MET A 145 -10.15 -19.79 9.87
C MET A 145 -8.85 -19.00 9.66
N ASN A 146 -8.91 -17.71 9.31
CA ASN A 146 -7.71 -16.90 9.18
C ASN A 146 -6.89 -16.89 10.48
N GLU A 147 -5.60 -17.21 10.34
CA GLU A 147 -4.59 -17.34 11.40
C GLU A 147 -4.98 -18.34 12.51
N ARG A 148 -5.98 -19.18 12.25
CA ARG A 148 -6.44 -20.14 13.23
C ARG A 148 -5.49 -21.33 13.28
N GLY A 149 -4.71 -21.36 14.36
CA GLY A 149 -3.77 -22.44 14.66
C GLY A 149 -2.31 -22.09 14.40
N GLY A 150 -2.03 -20.86 13.95
CA GLY A 150 -0.69 -20.35 13.61
C GLY A 150 -0.82 -19.13 12.70
N GLU A 151 0.15 -18.22 12.75
CA GLU A 151 0.15 -16.97 11.96
C GLU A 151 0.23 -17.27 10.45
N GLU A 152 0.88 -18.37 10.08
CA GLU A 152 0.97 -18.86 8.71
C GLU A 152 -0.37 -19.41 8.17
N ASN A 153 -1.37 -19.68 9.02
CA ASN A 153 -2.67 -20.24 8.61
C ASN A 153 -3.59 -19.17 7.98
N VAL A 154 -3.09 -18.44 6.99
CA VAL A 154 -3.81 -17.38 6.29
C VAL A 154 -4.79 -18.01 5.31
N SER A 155 -6.07 -17.62 5.43
CA SER A 155 -7.15 -18.14 4.57
C SER A 155 -7.88 -17.06 3.79
N THR A 156 -7.50 -15.80 3.99
CA THR A 156 -8.15 -14.64 3.36
C THR A 156 -7.13 -13.64 2.82
N GLY A 157 -7.61 -12.58 2.16
CA GLY A 157 -6.76 -11.45 1.81
C GLY A 157 -6.02 -11.59 0.48
N TRP A 158 -5.08 -10.67 0.27
CA TRP A 158 -4.32 -10.53 -0.98
C TRP A 158 -3.54 -11.79 -1.33
N HIS A 159 -2.85 -12.39 -0.36
CA HIS A 159 -1.96 -13.53 -0.58
C HIS A 159 -2.71 -14.85 -0.78
N ALA A 160 -3.89 -15.02 -0.18
CA ALA A 160 -4.76 -16.15 -0.51
C ALA A 160 -5.28 -16.07 -1.96
N ILE A 161 -5.60 -14.87 -2.46
CA ILE A 161 -5.96 -14.64 -3.87
C ILE A 161 -4.74 -14.89 -4.76
N GLU A 162 -3.58 -14.37 -4.37
CA GLU A 162 -2.32 -14.54 -5.08
C GLU A 162 -1.96 -16.02 -5.25
N PHE A 163 -1.91 -16.80 -4.18
CA PHE A 163 -1.67 -18.25 -4.23
C PHE A 163 -2.68 -18.99 -5.12
N LEU A 164 -3.94 -18.55 -5.15
CA LEU A 164 -4.92 -19.14 -6.05
C LEU A 164 -4.65 -18.77 -7.51
N LEU A 165 -4.14 -17.59 -7.81
CA LEU A 165 -3.84 -17.18 -9.18
C LEU A 165 -2.52 -17.77 -9.69
N TRP A 166 -1.47 -17.81 -8.86
CA TRP A 166 -0.14 -18.27 -9.26
C TRP A 166 0.20 -19.69 -8.81
N GLY A 167 -0.41 -20.20 -7.75
CA GLY A 167 -0.04 -21.49 -7.16
C GLY A 167 1.21 -21.38 -6.29
N GLN A 168 1.68 -22.54 -5.81
CA GLN A 168 2.97 -22.63 -5.14
C GLN A 168 4.06 -22.18 -6.11
N ASP A 169 4.98 -21.37 -5.62
CA ASP A 169 6.15 -21.05 -6.41
C ASP A 169 7.19 -22.17 -6.29
N LEU A 170 7.56 -22.72 -7.44
CA LEU A 170 8.56 -23.79 -7.58
C LEU A 170 9.60 -23.40 -8.63
N SER A 171 9.56 -22.16 -9.09
CA SER A 171 10.37 -21.65 -10.17
C SER A 171 11.52 -20.83 -9.59
N GLU A 172 12.75 -21.12 -10.03
CA GLU A 172 13.93 -20.40 -9.55
C GLU A 172 14.05 -18.97 -10.11
N THR A 173 13.26 -18.58 -11.12
CA THR A 173 13.52 -17.34 -11.89
C THR A 173 12.25 -16.61 -12.34
N GLY A 174 11.11 -17.03 -11.85
CA GLY A 174 9.81 -16.57 -12.29
C GLY A 174 8.75 -17.06 -11.32
N PRO A 175 7.50 -16.60 -11.45
CA PRO A 175 6.52 -16.78 -10.41
C PRO A 175 5.86 -18.18 -10.50
N GLY A 176 4.97 -18.46 -9.55
CA GLY A 176 4.12 -19.63 -9.58
C GLY A 176 3.38 -19.82 -10.92
N ASN A 177 3.37 -21.05 -11.41
CA ASN A 177 2.84 -21.42 -12.73
C ASN A 177 1.57 -22.29 -12.66
N ARG A 178 0.60 -21.91 -11.81
CA ARG A 178 -0.70 -22.58 -11.77
C ARG A 178 -1.39 -22.53 -13.13
N SER A 179 -1.85 -23.68 -13.59
CA SER A 179 -2.61 -23.82 -14.82
C SER A 179 -4.04 -23.34 -14.65
N PHE A 180 -4.61 -22.70 -15.68
CA PHE A 180 -6.04 -22.41 -15.71
C PHE A 180 -6.91 -23.68 -15.69
N GLU A 181 -6.36 -24.83 -16.10
CA GLU A 181 -7.07 -26.12 -16.08
C GLU A 181 -7.45 -26.55 -14.66
N ASP A 182 -6.79 -26.03 -13.62
CA ASP A 182 -7.19 -26.19 -12.22
C ASP A 182 -8.62 -25.72 -11.94
N TYR A 183 -9.12 -24.83 -12.78
CA TYR A 183 -10.44 -24.22 -12.63
C TYR A 183 -11.47 -24.84 -13.57
N VAL A 184 -11.08 -25.78 -14.45
CA VAL A 184 -11.95 -26.44 -15.42
C VAL A 184 -12.49 -27.74 -14.85
N ASP A 185 -13.82 -27.87 -14.79
CA ASP A 185 -14.47 -29.09 -14.31
C ASP A 185 -14.04 -30.32 -15.13
N GLY A 186 -13.73 -31.41 -14.43
CA GLY A 186 -13.29 -32.66 -15.05
C GLY A 186 -11.83 -32.70 -15.50
N LYS A 187 -11.10 -31.58 -15.46
CA LYS A 187 -9.65 -31.53 -15.72
C LYS A 187 -8.83 -31.76 -14.46
N THR A 188 -9.13 -31.01 -13.40
CA THR A 188 -8.50 -31.14 -12.08
C THR A 188 -9.57 -31.37 -11.02
N ALA A 189 -9.23 -32.13 -9.97
CA ALA A 189 -10.14 -32.34 -8.84
C ALA A 189 -10.47 -31.01 -8.13
N ASN A 190 -11.71 -30.92 -7.63
CA ASN A 190 -12.21 -29.78 -6.85
C ASN A 190 -12.15 -28.41 -7.57
N ALA A 191 -12.17 -28.39 -8.90
CA ALA A 191 -12.17 -27.18 -9.71
C ALA A 191 -13.34 -26.22 -9.36
N ASP A 192 -14.53 -26.77 -9.12
CA ASP A 192 -15.72 -26.06 -8.63
C ASP A 192 -15.46 -25.36 -7.29
N ARG A 193 -14.83 -26.06 -6.34
CA ARG A 193 -14.51 -25.53 -5.01
C ARG A 193 -13.41 -24.47 -5.07
N ARG A 194 -12.42 -24.63 -5.95
CA ARG A 194 -11.35 -23.64 -6.18
C ARG A 194 -11.92 -22.34 -6.74
N ARG A 195 -12.82 -22.43 -7.73
CA ARG A 195 -13.60 -21.28 -8.24
C ARG A 195 -14.41 -20.61 -7.14
N GLN A 196 -15.11 -21.40 -6.33
CA GLN A 196 -15.88 -20.88 -5.19
C GLN A 196 -14.98 -20.16 -4.18
N TYR A 197 -13.82 -20.72 -3.85
CA TYR A 197 -12.87 -20.10 -2.92
C TYR A 197 -12.40 -18.77 -3.45
N LEU A 198 -11.84 -18.76 -4.67
CA LEU A 198 -11.30 -17.55 -5.30
C LEU A 198 -12.34 -16.43 -5.35
N ARG A 199 -13.59 -16.75 -5.69
CA ARG A 199 -14.71 -15.79 -5.64
C ARG A 199 -14.96 -15.27 -4.22
N VAL A 200 -15.16 -16.16 -3.24
CA VAL A 200 -15.54 -15.79 -1.87
C VAL A 200 -14.45 -14.99 -1.18
N VAL A 201 -13.17 -15.35 -1.33
CA VAL A 201 -12.05 -14.61 -0.75
C VAL A 201 -11.92 -13.21 -1.37
N THR A 202 -12.13 -13.10 -2.69
CA THR A 202 -12.15 -11.80 -3.37
C THR A 202 -13.30 -10.92 -2.88
N GLU A 203 -14.50 -11.47 -2.72
CA GLU A 203 -15.63 -10.72 -2.17
C GLU A 203 -15.38 -10.26 -0.73
N LEU A 204 -14.67 -11.05 0.07
CA LEU A 204 -14.32 -10.68 1.44
C LEU A 204 -13.32 -9.52 1.47
N LEU A 205 -12.31 -9.54 0.60
CA LEU A 205 -11.37 -8.43 0.41
C LEU A 205 -12.11 -7.13 0.07
N ILE A 206 -13.12 -7.19 -0.82
CA ILE A 206 -13.95 -6.03 -1.16
C ILE A 206 -14.73 -5.50 0.05
N ASP A 207 -15.27 -6.37 0.90
CA ASP A 207 -15.99 -5.96 2.11
C ASP A 207 -15.05 -5.24 3.09
N ASP A 208 -13.84 -5.76 3.30
CA ASP A 208 -12.85 -5.17 4.21
C ASP A 208 -12.33 -3.83 3.68
N LEU A 209 -11.99 -3.73 2.39
CA LEU A 209 -11.61 -2.46 1.76
C LEU A 209 -12.75 -1.44 1.80
N THR A 210 -14.00 -1.88 1.62
CA THR A 210 -15.18 -1.01 1.76
C THR A 210 -15.29 -0.48 3.19
N ALA A 211 -15.02 -1.30 4.21
CA ALA A 211 -15.00 -0.86 5.60
C ALA A 211 -13.89 0.17 5.84
N MET A 212 -12.69 -0.04 5.28
CA MET A 212 -11.57 0.91 5.38
C MET A 212 -11.87 2.25 4.73
N THR A 213 -12.42 2.26 3.50
CA THR A 213 -12.86 3.49 2.85
C THR A 213 -13.90 4.22 3.70
N ARG A 214 -14.91 3.51 4.24
CA ARG A 214 -15.95 4.13 5.08
C ARG A 214 -15.41 4.68 6.40
N ALA A 215 -14.46 3.99 7.02
CA ALA A 215 -13.86 4.42 8.28
C ALA A 215 -13.16 5.78 8.16
N TRP A 216 -12.64 6.10 6.97
CA TRP A 216 -11.96 7.35 6.66
C TRP A 216 -12.80 8.38 5.89
N ALA A 217 -14.07 8.07 5.62
CA ALA A 217 -14.97 8.97 4.90
C ALA A 217 -15.06 10.36 5.58
N PRO A 218 -15.17 11.45 4.79
CA PRO A 218 -15.22 12.80 5.34
C PRO A 218 -16.49 13.04 6.16
N GLY A 219 -16.34 13.70 7.31
CA GLY A 219 -17.45 14.10 8.18
C GLY A 219 -18.11 12.96 8.96
N GLY A 220 -19.25 13.27 9.58
CA GLY A 220 -20.02 12.32 10.38
C GLY A 220 -19.28 11.80 11.62
N LYS A 221 -19.53 10.53 11.97
CA LYS A 221 -18.92 9.81 13.10
C LYS A 221 -17.78 8.87 12.66
N SER A 222 -17.16 9.11 11.49
CA SER A 222 -16.08 8.28 10.97
C SER A 222 -14.82 8.37 11.86
N TYR A 223 -13.90 7.42 11.73
CA TYR A 223 -12.59 7.51 12.38
C TYR A 223 -11.84 8.74 11.85
N GLY A 224 -11.86 8.97 10.53
CA GLY A 224 -11.25 10.13 9.90
C GLY A 224 -11.74 11.46 10.50
N ALA A 225 -13.05 11.63 10.73
CA ALA A 225 -13.59 12.84 11.34
C ALA A 225 -13.07 13.09 12.77
N ARG A 226 -12.95 12.03 13.59
CA ARG A 226 -12.33 12.12 14.93
C ARG A 226 -10.82 12.39 14.83
N PHE A 227 -10.15 11.76 13.88
CA PHE A 227 -8.72 11.93 13.64
C PHE A 227 -8.35 13.38 13.34
N VAL A 228 -9.16 14.10 12.55
CA VAL A 228 -8.93 15.54 12.28
C VAL A 228 -8.94 16.39 13.57
N GLN A 229 -9.69 15.97 14.58
CA GLN A 229 -9.83 16.70 15.85
C GLN A 229 -8.72 16.38 16.86
N GLY A 230 -7.88 15.37 16.61
CA GLY A 230 -6.86 14.91 17.56
C GLY A 230 -5.61 15.81 17.67
N GLY A 231 -5.50 16.85 16.85
CA GLY A 231 -4.42 17.85 16.94
C GLY A 231 -3.02 17.21 16.91
N LYS A 232 -2.20 17.52 17.94
CA LYS A 232 -0.84 16.97 18.08
C LYS A 232 -0.81 15.44 18.11
N GLU A 233 -1.79 14.81 18.73
CA GLU A 233 -1.84 13.35 18.85
C GLU A 233 -2.05 12.69 17.48
N SER A 234 -2.87 13.28 16.62
CA SER A 234 -3.05 12.78 15.25
C SER A 234 -1.77 12.90 14.44
N VAL A 235 -1.05 14.04 14.53
CA VAL A 235 0.25 14.20 13.87
C VAL A 235 1.27 13.21 14.42
N ARG A 236 1.29 12.95 15.73
CA ARG A 236 2.13 11.90 16.34
C ARG A 236 1.84 10.54 15.69
N LYS A 237 0.56 10.15 15.56
CA LYS A 237 0.16 8.89 14.92
C LYS A 237 0.63 8.79 13.47
N ILE A 238 0.52 9.86 12.69
CA ILE A 238 1.03 9.92 11.30
C ILE A 238 2.53 9.57 11.26
N ILE A 239 3.33 10.19 12.13
CA ILE A 239 4.78 9.95 12.15
C ILE A 239 5.12 8.56 12.70
N VAL A 240 4.37 8.05 13.69
CA VAL A 240 4.51 6.66 14.15
C VAL A 240 4.28 5.68 13.00
N GLY A 241 3.21 5.87 12.21
CA GLY A 241 2.93 5.00 11.07
C GLY A 241 4.05 5.00 10.03
N MET A 242 4.52 6.18 9.63
CA MET A 242 5.66 6.31 8.72
C MET A 242 6.94 5.65 9.27
N GLY A 243 7.30 5.95 10.51
CA GLY A 243 8.55 5.47 11.11
C GLY A 243 8.56 3.96 11.40
N SER A 244 7.42 3.43 11.85
CA SER A 244 7.23 1.99 12.12
C SER A 244 7.21 1.19 10.83
N LEU A 245 6.51 1.68 9.79
CA LEU A 245 6.56 1.05 8.48
C LEU A 245 7.98 1.08 7.91
N SER A 246 8.70 2.19 8.07
CA SER A 246 10.06 2.36 7.55
C SER A 246 11.03 1.34 8.17
N ARG A 247 11.11 1.27 9.50
CA ARG A 247 12.14 0.49 10.20
C ARG A 247 11.70 -0.90 10.62
N GLY A 248 10.59 -0.99 11.36
CA GLY A 248 10.13 -2.26 11.93
C GLY A 248 9.73 -3.20 10.81
N GLU A 249 8.80 -2.75 9.97
CA GLU A 249 8.19 -3.60 8.95
C GLU A 249 9.04 -3.70 7.66
N LEU A 250 9.26 -2.60 6.94
CA LEU A 250 9.82 -2.67 5.58
C LEU A 250 11.31 -3.02 5.59
N ALA A 251 12.10 -2.41 6.47
CA ALA A 251 13.52 -2.74 6.59
C ALA A 251 13.75 -4.03 7.40
N GLY A 252 13.05 -4.19 8.52
CA GLY A 252 13.20 -5.35 9.41
C GLY A 252 12.54 -6.60 8.83
N GLU A 253 11.25 -6.74 9.09
CA GLU A 253 10.49 -7.96 8.75
C GLU A 253 10.55 -8.32 7.26
N ARG A 254 10.44 -7.34 6.35
CA ARG A 254 10.32 -7.63 4.91
C ARG A 254 11.66 -7.74 4.16
N MET A 255 12.76 -7.22 4.70
CA MET A 255 14.06 -7.21 3.99
C MET A 255 15.18 -7.87 4.79
N GLU A 256 15.37 -7.53 6.07
CA GLU A 256 16.43 -8.10 6.90
C GLU A 256 16.22 -9.61 7.13
N VAL A 257 14.98 -10.04 7.36
CA VAL A 257 14.64 -11.47 7.54
C VAL A 257 14.98 -12.26 6.30
N ALA A 258 14.47 -11.87 5.13
CA ALA A 258 14.75 -12.53 3.86
C ALA A 258 16.25 -12.49 3.48
N LEU A 259 16.97 -11.39 3.78
CA LEU A 259 18.42 -11.35 3.59
C LEU A 259 19.18 -12.32 4.48
N ALA A 260 18.67 -12.59 5.68
CA ALA A 260 19.29 -13.47 6.66
C ALA A 260 19.03 -14.94 6.32
N SER A 261 17.79 -15.30 6.02
CA SER A 261 17.40 -16.67 5.65
C SER A 261 17.84 -17.04 4.24
N GLN A 262 17.81 -16.07 3.32
CA GLN A 262 17.92 -16.30 1.87
C GLN A 262 16.86 -17.27 1.36
N ASP A 263 15.70 -17.31 2.04
CA ASP A 263 14.57 -18.17 1.72
C ASP A 263 13.53 -17.37 0.92
N GLN A 264 13.00 -18.00 -0.12
CA GLN A 264 11.93 -17.46 -0.95
C GLN A 264 10.60 -17.37 -0.17
N GLU A 265 10.38 -18.26 0.81
CA GLU A 265 9.15 -18.23 1.61
C GLU A 265 9.10 -17.05 2.60
N ASP A 266 10.26 -16.44 2.88
CA ASP A 266 10.37 -15.28 3.77
C ASP A 266 10.17 -13.94 3.04
N GLU A 267 9.98 -13.95 1.71
CA GLU A 267 9.61 -12.74 0.97
C GLU A 267 8.10 -12.62 0.74
N HIS A 268 7.60 -11.40 0.88
CA HIS A 268 6.18 -11.08 0.75
C HIS A 268 5.73 -11.03 -0.71
N SER A 269 4.66 -11.72 -1.07
CA SER A 269 4.22 -11.89 -2.48
C SER A 269 5.15 -12.76 -3.33
N CYS A 270 5.73 -13.82 -2.73
CA CYS A 270 6.61 -14.77 -3.43
C CYS A 270 5.90 -15.45 -4.61
N PHE A 271 4.62 -15.82 -4.46
CA PHE A 271 3.88 -16.54 -5.50
C PHE A 271 3.81 -15.80 -6.84
N SER A 272 3.78 -14.46 -6.81
CA SER A 272 3.67 -13.61 -8.00
C SER A 272 4.97 -12.91 -8.40
N ASP A 273 6.07 -13.13 -7.68
CA ASP A 273 7.32 -12.36 -7.78
C ASP A 273 7.14 -10.83 -7.60
N ASN A 274 6.11 -10.41 -6.88
CA ASN A 274 5.74 -9.00 -6.78
C ASN A 274 6.40 -8.25 -5.60
N THR A 275 7.22 -8.93 -4.79
CA THR A 275 7.89 -8.37 -3.60
C THR A 275 8.57 -7.02 -3.86
N HIS A 276 9.34 -6.92 -4.96
CA HIS A 276 10.06 -5.70 -5.33
C HIS A 276 9.11 -4.50 -5.55
N ARG A 277 7.91 -4.73 -6.09
CA ARG A 277 6.89 -3.69 -6.26
C ARG A 277 6.22 -3.32 -4.95
N ASP A 278 5.93 -4.31 -4.09
CA ASP A 278 5.39 -4.07 -2.75
C ASP A 278 6.33 -3.13 -1.96
N MET A 279 7.65 -3.36 -2.03
CA MET A 279 8.64 -2.50 -1.37
C MET A 279 8.60 -1.05 -1.86
N VAL A 280 8.50 -0.87 -3.19
CA VAL A 280 8.37 0.47 -3.80
C VAL A 280 7.06 1.15 -3.39
N ALA A 281 5.94 0.43 -3.44
CA ALA A 281 4.63 0.97 -3.07
C ALA A 281 4.59 1.42 -1.60
N ASN A 282 5.20 0.64 -0.69
CA ASN A 282 5.32 1.01 0.71
C ASN A 282 6.17 2.27 0.92
N ALA A 283 7.35 2.35 0.29
CA ALA A 283 8.22 3.52 0.38
C ALA A 283 7.54 4.77 -0.21
N LEU A 284 6.82 4.61 -1.33
CA LEU A 284 6.02 5.67 -1.94
C LEU A 284 4.89 6.14 -1.01
N GLY A 285 4.22 5.21 -0.30
CA GLY A 285 3.21 5.53 0.71
C GLY A 285 3.76 6.44 1.81
N ILE A 286 4.93 6.12 2.37
CA ILE A 286 5.61 6.95 3.38
C ILE A 286 5.90 8.35 2.81
N ARG A 287 6.46 8.41 1.60
CA ARG A 287 6.78 9.67 0.92
C ARG A 287 5.55 10.53 0.66
N ASN A 288 4.46 9.93 0.23
CA ASN A 288 3.18 10.59 -0.02
C ASN A 288 2.61 11.22 1.26
N VAL A 289 2.68 10.51 2.38
CA VAL A 289 2.27 11.03 3.69
C VAL A 289 3.15 12.19 4.15
N TRP A 290 4.46 12.07 4.03
CA TRP A 290 5.40 13.13 4.39
C TRP A 290 5.13 14.44 3.62
N LEU A 291 4.94 14.33 2.30
CA LEU A 291 4.75 15.46 1.40
C LEU A 291 3.31 15.98 1.34
N GLY A 292 2.33 15.27 1.89
CA GLY A 292 0.91 15.63 1.74
C GLY A 292 0.47 15.59 0.28
N GLN A 293 0.84 14.53 -0.45
CA GLN A 293 0.45 14.37 -1.84
C GLN A 293 0.11 12.92 -2.18
N TYR A 294 -0.83 12.71 -3.10
CA TYR A 294 -1.18 11.39 -3.61
C TYR A 294 -1.67 11.51 -5.06
N GLN A 295 -1.07 10.72 -5.96
CA GLN A 295 -1.55 10.60 -7.33
C GLN A 295 -2.69 9.57 -7.35
N ARG A 296 -3.88 10.03 -7.72
CA ARG A 296 -5.08 9.21 -7.82
C ARG A 296 -5.04 8.35 -9.08
N ARG A 297 -5.87 7.31 -9.08
CA ARG A 297 -6.06 6.42 -10.22
C ARG A 297 -6.48 7.13 -11.51
N ASP A 298 -7.21 8.24 -11.41
CA ASP A 298 -7.63 9.07 -12.56
C ASP A 298 -6.52 9.99 -13.11
N GLY A 299 -5.31 9.94 -12.52
CA GLY A 299 -4.17 10.77 -12.88
C GLY A 299 -4.14 12.15 -12.20
N SER A 300 -5.20 12.53 -11.49
CA SER A 300 -5.20 13.76 -10.69
C SER A 300 -4.30 13.64 -9.46
N THR A 301 -3.74 14.75 -9.00
CA THR A 301 -2.90 14.77 -7.79
C THR A 301 -3.64 15.49 -6.67
N LEU A 302 -3.95 14.77 -5.60
CA LEU A 302 -4.34 15.36 -4.34
C LEU A 302 -3.10 15.98 -3.69
N ARG A 303 -3.15 17.26 -3.31
CA ARG A 303 -2.05 17.99 -2.69
C ARG A 303 -2.56 18.93 -1.60
N GLY A 304 -1.83 19.04 -0.50
CA GLY A 304 -2.13 19.91 0.63
C GLY A 304 -1.01 19.86 1.67
N PRO A 305 -1.20 20.46 2.85
CA PRO A 305 -0.18 20.46 3.90
C PRO A 305 0.19 19.04 4.34
N GLY A 306 1.48 18.72 4.32
CA GLY A 306 2.05 17.47 4.80
C GLY A 306 2.79 17.62 6.14
N VAL A 307 3.33 16.52 6.66
CA VAL A 307 4.20 16.56 7.84
C VAL A 307 5.44 17.42 7.56
N ARG A 308 5.95 17.36 6.32
CA ARG A 308 7.07 18.18 5.84
C ARG A 308 6.88 19.66 6.11
N ASP A 309 5.67 20.19 5.96
CA ASP A 309 5.42 21.63 6.10
C ASP A 309 5.44 22.08 7.56
N LEU A 310 4.97 21.23 8.48
CA LEU A 310 5.10 21.49 9.93
C LEU A 310 6.57 21.51 10.36
N VAL A 311 7.35 20.55 9.85
CA VAL A 311 8.77 20.45 10.16
C VAL A 311 9.51 21.62 9.53
N ALA A 312 9.20 22.00 8.30
CA ALA A 312 9.86 23.14 7.63
C ALA A 312 9.60 24.48 8.35
N ALA A 313 8.42 24.65 8.95
CA ALA A 313 8.11 25.82 9.76
C ALA A 313 8.92 25.88 11.07
N ALA A 314 9.36 24.73 11.60
CA ALA A 314 10.17 24.64 12.82
C ALA A 314 11.68 24.58 12.55
N ASP A 315 12.10 23.80 11.55
CA ASP A 315 13.47 23.52 11.15
C ASP A 315 13.51 23.13 9.64
N ALA A 316 13.66 24.14 8.78
CA ALA A 316 13.71 23.97 7.33
C ALA A 316 14.85 23.05 6.84
N PRO A 317 16.12 23.21 7.32
CA PRO A 317 17.19 22.28 6.96
C PRO A 317 16.87 20.81 7.30
N LEU A 318 16.25 20.54 8.45
CA LEU A 318 15.83 19.18 8.81
C LEU A 318 14.73 18.65 7.89
N ALA A 319 13.75 19.49 7.53
CA ALA A 319 12.69 19.09 6.59
C ALA A 319 13.25 18.72 5.21
N ASP A 320 14.20 19.49 4.70
CA ASP A 320 14.84 19.22 3.41
C ASP A 320 15.73 17.97 3.47
N LYS A 321 16.51 17.81 4.53
CA LYS A 321 17.30 16.59 4.78
C LYS A 321 16.43 15.34 4.86
N THR A 322 15.31 15.42 5.58
CA THR A 322 14.36 14.31 5.71
C THR A 322 13.75 13.98 4.36
N THR A 323 13.30 14.99 3.61
CA THR A 323 12.76 14.80 2.24
C THR A 323 13.76 14.09 1.34
N ALA A 324 15.01 14.54 1.31
CA ALA A 324 16.06 13.91 0.52
C ALA A 324 16.33 12.45 0.92
N GLN A 325 16.24 12.12 2.21
CA GLN A 325 16.38 10.74 2.68
C GLN A 325 15.19 9.86 2.25
N LEU A 326 13.95 10.38 2.27
CA LEU A 326 12.78 9.65 1.78
C LEU A 326 12.88 9.39 0.27
N ASP A 327 13.36 10.38 -0.50
CA ASP A 327 13.65 10.22 -1.92
C ASP A 327 14.73 9.15 -2.17
N ALA A 328 15.78 9.13 -1.34
CA ALA A 328 16.84 8.12 -1.41
C ALA A 328 16.32 6.70 -1.09
N SER A 329 15.45 6.54 -0.09
CA SER A 329 14.86 5.25 0.26
C SER A 329 13.96 4.72 -0.85
N LEU A 330 13.10 5.57 -1.42
CA LEU A 330 12.27 5.19 -2.56
C LEU A 330 13.15 4.73 -3.73
N LYS A 331 14.18 5.52 -4.08
CA LYS A 331 15.12 5.15 -5.15
C LYS A 331 15.88 3.84 -4.85
N ALA A 332 16.22 3.59 -3.59
CA ALA A 332 16.88 2.34 -3.19
C ALA A 332 15.93 1.13 -3.37
N THR A 333 14.65 1.26 -3.03
CA THR A 333 13.65 0.22 -3.31
C THR A 333 13.43 0.01 -4.80
N GLU A 334 13.45 1.07 -5.62
CA GLU A 334 13.33 0.97 -7.08
C GLU A 334 14.54 0.29 -7.75
N ALA A 335 15.68 0.26 -7.08
CA ALA A 335 16.89 -0.39 -7.60
C ALA A 335 16.81 -1.92 -7.48
N ILE A 336 16.05 -2.45 -6.52
CA ILE A 336 15.86 -3.87 -6.28
C ILE A 336 15.21 -4.50 -7.51
N GLN A 337 15.81 -5.58 -8.01
CA GLN A 337 15.36 -6.25 -9.23
C GLN A 337 14.35 -7.36 -8.94
N ALA A 338 13.58 -7.73 -9.96
CA ALA A 338 12.71 -8.90 -9.92
C ALA A 338 13.44 -10.13 -10.51
N PRO A 339 13.19 -11.34 -9.98
CA PRO A 339 12.47 -11.59 -8.74
C PRO A 339 13.36 -11.34 -7.51
N PHE A 340 12.74 -11.01 -6.36
CA PHE A 340 13.48 -10.53 -5.19
C PHE A 340 14.22 -11.66 -4.46
N ASP A 341 13.72 -12.89 -4.51
CA ASP A 341 14.45 -14.11 -4.13
C ASP A 341 15.88 -14.17 -4.73
N ARG A 342 16.08 -13.66 -5.96
CA ARG A 342 17.41 -13.59 -6.60
C ARG A 342 18.29 -12.50 -6.03
N GLU A 343 17.68 -11.48 -5.45
CA GLU A 343 18.38 -10.36 -4.83
C GLU A 343 18.90 -10.72 -3.43
N ILE A 344 18.33 -11.72 -2.75
CA ILE A 344 18.71 -12.07 -1.36
C ILE A 344 19.77 -13.18 -1.26
N ILE A 345 19.97 -13.96 -2.32
CA ILE A 345 20.91 -15.10 -2.31
C ILE A 345 22.39 -14.72 -2.51
N GLY A 346 23.27 -15.63 -2.10
CA GLY A 346 24.71 -15.56 -2.36
C GLY A 346 25.51 -14.87 -1.26
N GLY A 347 26.79 -14.57 -1.52
CA GLY A 347 27.65 -13.90 -0.54
C GLY A 347 27.24 -12.45 -0.27
N LYS A 348 27.64 -11.86 0.85
CA LYS A 348 27.29 -10.48 1.24
C LYS A 348 27.58 -9.42 0.17
N ASN A 349 28.56 -9.67 -0.70
CA ASN A 349 28.96 -8.76 -1.78
C ASN A 349 28.22 -9.04 -3.11
N ALA A 350 27.24 -9.94 -3.14
CA ALA A 350 26.41 -10.19 -4.31
C ALA A 350 25.69 -8.87 -4.71
N PRO A 351 25.66 -8.52 -6.01
CA PRO A 351 25.07 -7.24 -6.44
C PRO A 351 23.62 -7.03 -6.00
N GLY A 352 22.79 -8.09 -6.03
CA GLY A 352 21.41 -8.03 -5.55
C GLY A 352 21.34 -7.74 -4.05
N ARG A 353 22.11 -8.48 -3.24
CA ARG A 353 22.12 -8.29 -1.78
C ARG A 353 22.57 -6.90 -1.38
N GLN A 354 23.51 -6.33 -2.12
CA GLN A 354 23.96 -4.96 -1.91
C GLN A 354 22.86 -3.93 -2.20
N ARG A 355 21.98 -4.19 -3.17
CA ARG A 355 20.82 -3.32 -3.43
C ARG A 355 19.78 -3.41 -2.32
N VAL A 356 19.44 -4.62 -1.87
CA VAL A 356 18.51 -4.80 -0.74
C VAL A 356 19.08 -4.19 0.54
N GLN A 357 20.36 -4.43 0.84
CA GLN A 357 21.03 -3.82 2.01
C GLN A 357 21.04 -2.29 1.93
N ALA A 358 21.26 -1.71 0.75
CA ALA A 358 21.20 -0.26 0.59
C ALA A 358 19.80 0.31 0.88
N ALA A 359 18.73 -0.43 0.52
CA ALA A 359 17.36 -0.06 0.88
C ALA A 359 17.13 -0.14 2.40
N VAL A 360 17.57 -1.23 3.05
CA VAL A 360 17.52 -1.42 4.52
C VAL A 360 18.22 -0.27 5.25
N ASP A 361 19.45 0.05 4.85
CA ASP A 361 20.26 1.10 5.47
C ASP A 361 19.59 2.47 5.31
N SER A 362 19.07 2.74 4.11
CA SER A 362 18.36 4.00 3.80
C SER A 362 17.07 4.15 4.61
N LEU A 363 16.27 3.09 4.72
CA LEU A 363 15.03 3.07 5.49
C LEU A 363 15.29 3.18 7.01
N THR A 364 16.40 2.63 7.49
CA THR A 364 16.85 2.79 8.88
C THR A 364 17.26 4.24 9.16
N ALA A 365 17.99 4.88 8.24
CA ALA A 365 18.35 6.30 8.34
C ALA A 365 17.11 7.21 8.26
N GLN A 366 16.17 6.90 7.36
CA GLN A 366 14.87 7.57 7.22
C GLN A 366 14.10 7.55 8.54
N SER A 367 13.99 6.39 9.20
CA SER A 367 13.27 6.27 10.47
C SER A 367 13.84 7.17 11.57
N LYS A 368 15.18 7.27 11.66
CA LYS A 368 15.84 8.21 12.61
C LYS A 368 15.48 9.67 12.32
N LEU A 369 15.48 10.08 11.05
CA LEU A 369 15.09 11.44 10.66
C LEU A 369 13.60 11.73 10.93
N LEU A 370 12.73 10.73 10.83
CA LEU A 370 11.32 10.88 11.21
C LEU A 370 11.16 11.12 12.72
N VAL A 371 11.99 10.50 13.56
CA VAL A 371 12.05 10.79 15.01
C VAL A 371 12.55 12.21 15.25
N ASP A 372 13.62 12.64 14.58
CA ASP A 372 14.15 14.00 14.69
C ASP A 372 13.09 15.04 14.26
N ALA A 373 12.39 14.78 13.15
CA ALA A 373 11.30 15.61 12.64
C ALA A 373 10.15 15.72 13.64
N ALA A 374 9.76 14.63 14.29
CA ALA A 374 8.76 14.67 15.37
C ALA A 374 9.20 15.54 16.55
N ASN A 375 10.46 15.41 16.97
CA ASN A 375 11.03 16.20 18.05
C ASN A 375 11.02 17.70 17.72
N ALA A 376 11.39 18.08 16.50
CA ALA A 376 11.41 19.47 16.03
C ALA A 376 10.04 20.16 16.12
N ILE A 377 8.95 19.42 15.92
CA ILE A 377 7.58 19.93 16.02
C ILE A 377 6.94 19.70 17.41
N GLY A 378 7.76 19.40 18.42
CA GLY A 378 7.33 19.29 19.82
C GLY A 378 6.55 18.02 20.16
N ILE A 379 6.82 16.93 19.44
CA ILE A 379 6.32 15.58 19.73
C ILE A 379 7.48 14.78 20.31
N GLN A 380 7.56 14.77 21.64
CA GLN A 380 8.59 14.05 22.39
C GLN A 380 8.06 12.65 22.76
N LYS A 381 8.94 11.64 22.79
CA LYS A 381 8.60 10.22 23.07
C LYS A 381 7.81 9.53 21.94
N LEU A 382 8.39 9.56 20.74
CA LEU A 382 7.90 8.76 19.62
C LEU A 382 8.39 7.32 19.77
N THR A 383 7.49 6.38 20.08
CA THR A 383 7.78 4.94 20.04
C THR A 383 7.43 4.41 18.66
N LEU A 384 8.40 3.82 17.99
CA LEU A 384 8.24 3.15 16.70
C LEU A 384 8.33 1.63 16.91
N VAL A 385 7.62 0.88 16.08
CA VAL A 385 7.82 -0.57 15.97
C VAL A 385 9.30 -0.83 15.66
N GLN A 386 9.92 -1.71 16.45
CA GLN A 386 11.24 -2.27 16.18
C GLN A 386 11.04 -3.67 15.59
N PRO A 387 11.97 -4.15 14.76
CA PRO A 387 12.00 -5.56 14.36
C PRO A 387 12.21 -6.47 15.57
#